data_AF-A0AAP1EX20-F1
#
_entry.id   AF-A0AAP1EX20-F1
#
_cell.length_a   1.000
_cell.length_b   1.000
_cell.length_c   1.000
_cell.angle_alpha   90.00
_cell.angle_beta   90.00
_cell.angle_gamma   90.00
#
_symmetry.space_group_name_H-M   'P 1'
#
loop_
_entity.id
_entity.type
_entity.pdbx_description
1 polymer ?
#
loop_
_entity_poly.entity_id
_entity_poly.type
_entity_poly.pdbx_seq_one_letter_code
_entity_poly.pdbx_strand_id
1 'polypeptide(L)'
;SAGWPENGYRDDYIADVANAYLPGDTVDLEGHLVTGTKDPADLELIRRFAVAYLRNEQNHDLAAFRVDFDIYFLESSLYRDGKVGEAVQKLIASGHTYEEGGALWLKSTDFGDDKDHVMRKSDGTYTYFVPDVAYHLTKWQRDYERAITELGADHHGSLRRVRADLQAMELGIPQGWPE
;
A
#
# COMPACT_ATOMS: atom_id res chain seq x y z
N SER A 1 2.99 4.47 32.32
CA SER A 1 3.20 5.93 32.16
C SER A 1 1.86 6.55 31.76
N ALA A 2 1.30 7.40 32.61
CA ALA A 2 0.01 8.03 32.37
C ALA A 2 0.15 9.09 31.26
N GLY A 3 -0.64 8.97 30.18
CA GLY A 3 -0.71 9.98 29.11
C GLY A 3 -0.64 9.44 27.67
N TRP A 4 -0.19 8.20 27.47
CA TRP A 4 -0.12 7.62 26.12
C TRP A 4 -1.46 6.98 25.73
N PRO A 5 -1.92 7.17 24.47
CA PRO A 5 -3.01 6.37 23.92
C PRO A 5 -2.72 4.87 24.05
N GLU A 6 -3.77 4.08 24.26
CA GLU A 6 -3.66 2.62 24.39
C GLU A 6 -2.95 1.99 23.18
N ASN A 7 -3.22 2.52 21.98
CA ASN A 7 -2.65 2.06 20.71
C ASN A 7 -1.52 2.96 20.16
N GLY A 8 -0.89 3.78 21.02
CA GLY A 8 0.26 4.58 20.58
C GLY A 8 1.49 3.71 20.35
N TYR A 9 2.21 3.94 19.25
CA TYR A 9 3.54 3.36 19.04
C TYR A 9 4.51 3.90 20.12
N ARG A 10 5.30 3.01 20.71
CA ARG A 10 6.16 3.31 21.88
C ARG A 10 7.60 2.83 21.73
N ASP A 11 7.98 2.45 20.53
CA ASP A 11 9.34 2.00 20.26
C ASP A 11 10.31 3.18 20.26
N ASP A 12 11.59 2.89 20.50
CA ASP A 12 12.63 3.90 20.70
C ASP A 12 12.76 4.87 19.52
N TYR A 13 12.49 4.41 18.29
CA TYR A 13 12.54 5.24 17.08
C TYR A 13 11.57 6.44 17.13
N ILE A 14 10.46 6.35 17.87
CA ILE A 14 9.51 7.47 18.04
C ILE A 14 10.19 8.62 18.79
N ALA A 15 11.00 8.30 19.80
CA ALA A 15 11.76 9.30 20.53
C ALA A 15 12.86 9.92 19.65
N ASP A 16 13.52 9.12 18.81
CA ASP A 16 14.54 9.60 17.88
C ASP A 16 13.97 10.60 16.86
N VAL A 17 12.81 10.29 16.26
CA VAL A 17 12.10 11.21 15.36
C VAL A 17 11.76 12.52 16.08
N ALA A 18 11.23 12.46 17.31
CA ALA A 18 10.89 13.66 18.07
C ALA A 18 12.14 14.49 18.43
N ASN A 19 13.23 13.82 18.78
CA ASN A 19 14.52 14.45 19.10
C ASN A 19 15.19 15.09 17.88
N ALA A 20 14.88 14.66 16.66
CA ALA A 20 15.32 15.34 15.43
C ALA A 20 14.36 16.47 15.02
N TYR A 21 13.06 16.26 15.16
CA TYR A 21 12.05 17.23 14.75
C TYR A 21 12.04 18.51 15.60
N LEU A 22 12.09 18.38 16.93
CA LEU A 22 11.96 19.52 17.85
C LEU A 22 13.13 20.52 17.79
N PRO A 23 14.39 20.11 17.58
CA PRO A 23 15.48 21.03 17.29
C PRO A 23 15.37 21.72 15.93
N GLY A 24 14.59 21.14 15.00
CA GLY A 24 14.40 21.61 13.64
C GLY A 24 15.45 21.10 12.67
N ASP A 25 15.83 19.83 12.81
CA ASP A 25 16.71 19.16 11.86
C ASP A 25 16.08 19.13 10.47
N THR A 26 16.91 18.92 9.44
CA THR A 26 16.46 18.77 8.06
C THR A 26 16.83 17.39 7.56
N VAL A 27 15.82 16.66 7.07
CA VAL A 27 16.00 15.37 6.41
C VAL A 27 15.89 15.57 4.91
N ASP A 28 16.83 14.99 4.16
CA ASP A 28 16.75 14.88 2.71
C ASP A 28 16.18 13.51 2.34
N LEU A 29 15.01 13.50 1.69
CA LEU A 29 14.46 12.30 1.07
C LEU A 29 14.48 12.49 -0.45
N GLU A 30 15.49 11.94 -1.11
CA GLU A 30 15.61 11.95 -2.58
C GLU A 30 15.50 13.36 -3.19
N GLY A 31 16.18 14.34 -2.58
CA GLY A 31 16.17 15.75 -3.00
C GLY A 31 15.02 16.57 -2.42
N HIS A 32 14.10 15.96 -1.67
CA HIS A 32 13.02 16.64 -0.96
C HIS A 32 13.43 16.91 0.48
N LEU A 33 13.83 18.16 0.74
CA LEU A 33 14.18 18.60 2.08
C LEU A 33 12.93 18.80 2.94
N VAL A 34 12.92 18.17 4.11
CA VAL A 34 11.87 18.33 5.13
C VAL A 34 12.52 18.77 6.42
N THR A 35 12.22 19.99 6.86
CA THR A 35 12.75 20.59 8.08
C THR A 35 11.68 20.58 9.17
N GLY A 36 12.04 20.17 10.40
CA GLY A 36 11.13 20.26 11.53
C GLY A 36 10.80 21.72 11.89
N THR A 37 9.54 22.06 12.14
CA THR A 37 9.14 23.43 12.53
C THR A 37 9.44 23.75 13.98
N LYS A 38 9.89 22.77 14.77
CA LYS A 38 10.05 22.88 16.23
C LYS A 38 8.71 23.03 16.98
N ASP A 39 7.60 22.95 16.27
CA ASP A 39 6.25 23.05 16.84
C ASP A 39 5.67 21.64 17.02
N PRO A 40 5.51 21.14 18.27
CA PRO A 40 4.89 19.85 18.53
C PRO A 40 3.39 19.80 18.19
N ALA A 41 2.74 20.93 17.90
CA ALA A 41 1.35 20.99 17.49
C ALA A 41 1.15 20.88 15.96
N ASP A 42 2.21 21.00 15.16
CA ASP A 42 2.14 20.90 13.70
C ASP A 42 2.12 19.43 13.25
N LEU A 43 0.97 18.79 13.45
CA LEU A 43 0.78 17.36 13.18
C LEU A 43 1.05 16.97 11.72
N GLU A 44 0.73 17.86 10.78
CA GLU A 44 0.96 17.59 9.36
C GLU A 44 2.45 17.57 9.03
N LEU A 45 3.22 18.52 9.58
CA LEU A 45 4.65 18.50 9.34
C LEU A 45 5.36 17.42 10.14
N ILE A 46 4.92 17.10 11.36
CA ILE A 46 5.41 15.94 12.12
C ILE A 46 5.26 14.68 11.26
N ARG A 47 4.08 14.47 10.64
CA ARG A 47 3.82 13.32 9.77
C ARG A 47 4.80 13.27 8.59
N ARG A 48 4.98 14.39 7.88
CA ARG A 48 5.88 14.47 6.72
C ARG A 48 7.34 14.25 7.10
N PHE A 49 7.78 14.86 8.20
CA PHE A 49 9.14 14.72 8.72
C PHE A 49 9.42 13.29 9.18
N ALA A 50 8.50 12.67 9.94
CA ALA A 50 8.63 11.29 10.39
C ALA A 50 8.73 10.31 9.22
N VAL A 51 7.90 10.48 8.18
CA VAL A 51 7.99 9.66 6.96
C VAL A 51 9.35 9.81 6.30
N ALA A 52 9.86 11.04 6.14
CA ALA A 52 11.17 11.27 5.54
C ALA A 52 12.31 10.66 6.38
N TYR A 53 12.28 10.88 7.70
CA TYR A 53 13.27 10.38 8.64
C TYR A 53 13.35 8.85 8.62
N LEU A 54 12.22 8.17 8.82
CA LEU A 54 12.17 6.71 8.88
C LEU A 54 12.46 6.08 7.52
N ARG A 55 12.07 6.72 6.42
CA ARG A 55 12.41 6.24 5.09
C ARG A 55 13.90 6.30 4.82
N ASN A 56 14.58 7.35 5.28
CA ASN A 56 16.03 7.47 5.15
C ASN A 56 16.77 6.42 6.00
N GLU A 57 16.28 6.17 7.22
CA GLU A 57 16.79 5.09 8.08
C GLU A 57 16.66 3.72 7.39
N GLN A 58 15.48 3.39 6.86
CA GLN A 58 15.25 2.17 6.10
C GLN A 58 16.17 2.05 4.87
N ASN A 59 16.42 3.16 4.16
CA ASN A 59 17.34 3.16 3.02
C ASN A 59 18.78 2.87 3.45
N HIS A 60 19.23 3.43 4.56
CA HIS A 60 20.55 3.13 5.12
C HIS A 60 20.68 1.67 5.54
N ASP A 61 19.66 1.11 6.19
CA ASP A 61 19.64 -0.30 6.58
C ASP A 61 19.71 -1.22 5.35
N LEU A 62 18.87 -0.97 4.34
CA LEU A 62 18.89 -1.72 3.08
C LEU A 62 20.26 -1.64 2.39
N ALA A 63 20.85 -0.44 2.32
CA ALA A 63 22.17 -0.23 1.75
C ALA A 63 23.28 -0.98 2.53
N ALA A 64 23.18 -1.06 3.86
CA ALA A 64 24.09 -1.86 4.68
C ALA A 64 24.04 -3.35 4.34
N PHE A 65 22.86 -3.84 3.94
CA PHE A 65 22.66 -5.19 3.39
C PHE A 65 22.92 -5.30 1.87
N ARG A 66 23.33 -4.21 1.21
CA ARG A 66 23.55 -4.11 -0.25
C ARG A 66 22.29 -4.44 -1.06
N VAL A 67 21.14 -3.98 -0.55
CA VAL A 67 19.85 -4.06 -1.22
C VAL A 67 19.48 -2.68 -1.73
N ASP A 68 19.30 -2.59 -3.04
CA ASP A 68 18.87 -1.37 -3.73
C ASP A 68 17.55 -1.63 -4.46
N PHE A 69 16.71 -0.61 -4.56
CA PHE A 69 15.48 -0.64 -5.34
C PHE A 69 15.50 0.45 -6.40
N ASP A 70 15.13 0.11 -7.64
CA ASP A 70 15.05 1.09 -8.73
C ASP A 70 13.86 2.06 -8.57
N ILE A 71 12.78 1.58 -7.94
CA ILE A 71 11.51 2.30 -7.83
C ILE A 71 10.92 2.10 -6.45
N TYR A 72 10.72 3.20 -5.72
CA TYR A 72 9.87 3.25 -4.53
C TYR A 72 8.47 3.70 -4.90
N PHE A 73 7.48 2.89 -4.52
CA PHE A 73 6.08 3.13 -4.89
C PHE A 73 5.28 3.59 -3.67
N LEU A 74 4.67 4.77 -3.75
CA LEU A 74 3.87 5.32 -2.67
C LEU A 74 2.40 4.97 -2.86
N GLU A 75 1.77 4.36 -1.85
CA GLU A 75 0.32 4.05 -1.89
C GLU A 75 -0.52 5.31 -2.12
N SER A 76 -0.12 6.45 -1.55
CA SER A 76 -0.79 7.74 -1.76
C SER A 76 -0.87 8.15 -3.24
N SER A 77 0.07 7.68 -4.08
CA SER A 77 0.02 7.91 -5.52
C SER A 77 -1.14 7.17 -6.19
N LEU A 78 -1.54 5.99 -5.70
CA LEU A 78 -2.68 5.23 -6.25
C LEU A 78 -3.98 6.02 -6.12
N TYR A 79 -4.15 6.70 -4.99
CA TYR A 79 -5.33 7.51 -4.73
C TYR A 79 -5.28 8.82 -5.51
N ARG A 80 -4.16 9.55 -5.41
CA ARG A 80 -3.96 10.83 -6.11
C ARG A 80 -4.15 10.69 -7.62
N ASP A 81 -3.64 9.61 -8.20
CA ASP A 81 -3.64 9.38 -9.64
C ASP A 81 -4.87 8.58 -10.11
N GLY A 82 -5.85 8.36 -9.22
CA GLY A 82 -7.14 7.73 -9.55
C GLY A 82 -7.07 6.22 -9.85
N LYS A 83 -5.94 5.57 -9.59
CA LYS A 83 -5.68 4.16 -9.93
C LYS A 83 -6.57 3.17 -9.18
N VAL A 84 -6.93 3.49 -7.93
CA VAL A 84 -7.89 2.68 -7.17
C VAL A 84 -9.25 2.65 -7.87
N GLY A 85 -9.75 3.83 -8.27
CA GLY A 85 -11.03 3.93 -9.00
C GLY A 85 -10.97 3.26 -10.36
N GLU A 86 -9.87 3.41 -11.10
CA GLU A 86 -9.64 2.74 -12.39
C GLU A 86 -9.73 1.21 -12.27
N ALA A 87 -9.06 0.63 -11.26
CA ALA A 87 -9.09 -0.81 -11.01
C ALA A 87 -10.51 -1.31 -10.70
N VAL A 88 -11.26 -0.58 -9.86
CA VAL A 88 -12.65 -0.91 -9.53
C VAL A 88 -13.53 -0.89 -10.78
N GLN A 89 -13.40 0.13 -11.63
CA GLN A 89 -14.19 0.23 -12.86
C GLN A 89 -13.87 -0.90 -13.83
N LYS A 90 -12.60 -1.32 -13.94
CA LYS A 90 -12.21 -2.47 -14.77
C LYS A 90 -12.86 -3.77 -14.30
N LEU A 91 -12.88 -4.01 -12.99
CA LEU A 91 -13.52 -5.20 -12.40
C LEU A 91 -15.05 -5.18 -12.57
N ILE A 92 -15.68 -4.01 -12.47
CA ILE A 92 -17.11 -3.89 -12.77
C ILE A 92 -17.37 -4.18 -14.25
N ALA A 93 -16.54 -3.62 -15.14
CA ALA A 93 -16.69 -3.77 -16.58
C ALA A 93 -16.45 -5.21 -17.06
N SER A 94 -15.67 -6.03 -16.35
CA SER A 94 -15.48 -7.44 -16.67
C SER A 94 -16.68 -8.32 -16.28
N GLY A 95 -17.66 -7.79 -15.53
CA GLY A 95 -18.88 -8.52 -15.18
C GLY A 95 -18.75 -9.49 -14.01
N HIS A 96 -17.57 -9.53 -13.36
CA HIS A 96 -17.28 -10.42 -12.24
C HIS A 96 -17.61 -9.81 -10.88
N THR A 97 -18.43 -8.76 -10.83
CA THR A 97 -18.87 -8.10 -9.59
C THR A 97 -20.37 -8.24 -9.37
N TYR A 98 -20.81 -8.12 -8.12
CA TYR A 98 -22.23 -8.06 -7.76
C TYR A 98 -22.46 -7.14 -6.56
N GLU A 99 -23.71 -6.68 -6.37
CA GLU A 99 -24.09 -5.86 -5.21
C GLU A 99 -24.90 -6.73 -4.24
N GLU A 100 -24.52 -6.74 -2.97
CA GLU A 100 -25.24 -7.44 -1.89
C GLU A 100 -25.07 -6.68 -0.57
N GLY A 101 -26.17 -6.47 0.16
CA GLY A 101 -26.13 -5.76 1.44
C GLY A 101 -25.70 -4.29 1.35
N GLY A 102 -25.85 -3.67 0.17
CA GLY A 102 -25.38 -2.31 -0.11
C GLY A 102 -23.87 -2.21 -0.34
N ALA A 103 -23.16 -3.34 -0.44
CA ALA A 103 -21.75 -3.41 -0.74
C ALA A 103 -21.50 -3.98 -2.15
N LEU A 104 -20.41 -3.54 -2.78
CA LEU A 104 -19.93 -4.10 -4.04
C LEU A 104 -18.96 -5.24 -3.74
N TRP A 105 -19.23 -6.40 -4.32
CA TRP A 105 -18.47 -7.62 -4.16
C TRP A 105 -17.80 -8.03 -5.47
N LEU A 106 -16.65 -8.69 -5.34
CA LEU A 106 -15.95 -9.38 -6.41
C LEU A 106 -16.15 -10.89 -6.27
N LYS A 107 -16.51 -11.56 -7.37
CA LYS A 107 -16.65 -13.01 -7.47
C LYS A 107 -15.29 -13.71 -7.58
N SER A 108 -14.40 -13.47 -6.62
CA SER A 108 -13.05 -14.02 -6.62
C SER A 108 -13.03 -15.56 -6.54
N THR A 109 -14.10 -16.18 -6.04
CA THR A 109 -14.24 -17.65 -6.05
C THR A 109 -14.27 -18.26 -7.46
N ASP A 110 -14.77 -17.54 -8.47
CA ASP A 110 -14.74 -17.98 -9.88
C ASP A 110 -13.30 -18.10 -10.42
N PHE A 111 -12.32 -17.52 -9.71
CA PHE A 111 -10.90 -17.49 -10.07
C PHE A 111 -10.02 -18.25 -9.05
N GLY A 112 -10.61 -19.10 -8.21
CA GLY A 112 -9.88 -20.00 -7.32
C GLY A 112 -9.50 -19.42 -5.96
N ASP A 113 -10.13 -18.31 -5.55
CA ASP A 113 -10.02 -17.81 -4.18
C ASP A 113 -10.93 -18.58 -3.21
N ASP A 114 -10.71 -18.41 -1.89
CA ASP A 114 -11.46 -19.13 -0.86
C ASP A 114 -12.88 -18.57 -0.61
N LYS A 115 -13.07 -17.28 -0.88
CA LYS A 115 -14.35 -16.57 -0.74
C LYS A 115 -14.39 -15.32 -1.61
N ASP A 116 -15.60 -14.86 -1.88
CA ASP A 116 -15.83 -13.56 -2.51
C ASP A 116 -15.48 -12.41 -1.58
N HIS A 117 -15.12 -11.27 -2.16
CA HIS A 117 -14.55 -10.16 -1.41
C HIS A 117 -15.29 -8.85 -1.63
N VAL A 118 -15.57 -8.14 -0.53
CA VAL A 118 -16.18 -6.81 -0.55
C VAL A 118 -15.16 -5.80 -1.08
N MET A 119 -15.34 -5.27 -2.28
CA MET A 119 -14.51 -4.18 -2.81
C MET A 119 -14.89 -2.84 -2.21
N ARG A 120 -16.20 -2.54 -2.15
CA ARG A 120 -16.74 -1.29 -1.60
C ARG A 120 -17.76 -1.60 -0.52
N LYS A 121 -17.55 -1.06 0.68
CA LYS A 121 -18.47 -1.20 1.80
C LYS A 121 -19.73 -0.38 1.57
N SER A 122 -20.75 -0.62 2.40
CA SER A 122 -22.02 0.11 2.37
C SER A 122 -21.91 1.60 2.70
N ASP A 123 -20.83 2.01 3.39
CA ASP A 123 -20.49 3.42 3.62
C ASP A 123 -19.81 4.11 2.42
N GLY A 124 -19.64 3.38 1.30
CA GLY A 124 -18.99 3.87 0.08
C GLY A 124 -17.47 3.78 0.09
N THR A 125 -16.83 3.41 1.21
CA THR A 125 -15.38 3.29 1.29
C THR A 125 -14.89 1.97 0.68
N TYR A 126 -13.72 2.02 0.03
CA TYR A 126 -13.07 0.81 -0.46
C TYR A 126 -12.41 0.02 0.68
N THR A 127 -12.35 -1.30 0.52
CA THR A 127 -11.60 -2.17 1.43
C THR A 127 -10.11 -2.14 1.11
N TYR A 128 -9.31 -2.59 2.08
CA TYR A 128 -7.85 -2.51 2.02
C TYR A 128 -7.22 -3.29 0.87
N PHE A 129 -7.90 -4.28 0.29
CA PHE A 129 -7.33 -5.07 -0.81
C PHE A 129 -7.43 -4.37 -2.17
N VAL A 130 -8.34 -3.39 -2.34
CA VAL A 130 -8.51 -2.70 -3.62
C VAL A 130 -7.23 -1.93 -4.01
N PRO A 131 -6.53 -1.23 -3.10
CA PRO A 131 -5.19 -0.70 -3.35
C PRO A 131 -4.17 -1.74 -3.80
N ASP A 132 -4.15 -2.95 -3.20
CA ASP A 132 -3.23 -4.03 -3.61
C ASP A 132 -3.47 -4.43 -5.07
N VAL A 133 -4.74 -4.55 -5.45
CA VAL A 133 -5.14 -4.89 -6.83
C VAL A 133 -4.74 -3.77 -7.79
N ALA A 134 -5.01 -2.52 -7.44
CA ALA A 134 -4.60 -1.37 -8.23
C ALA A 134 -3.09 -1.33 -8.42
N TYR A 135 -2.32 -1.59 -7.36
CA TYR A 135 -0.86 -1.66 -7.45
C TYR A 135 -0.39 -2.76 -8.39
N HIS A 136 -0.92 -3.98 -8.26
CA HIS A 136 -0.54 -5.09 -9.12
C HIS A 136 -0.95 -4.88 -10.58
N LEU A 137 -2.10 -4.25 -10.83
CA LEU A 137 -2.48 -3.81 -12.16
C LEU A 137 -1.44 -2.85 -12.73
N THR A 138 -0.94 -1.88 -11.95
CA THR A 138 0.12 -0.99 -12.42
C THR A 138 1.41 -1.75 -12.74
N LYS A 139 1.75 -2.83 -12.02
CA LYS A 139 2.92 -3.66 -12.33
C LYS A 139 2.73 -4.38 -13.67
N TRP A 140 1.55 -4.96 -13.90
CA TRP A 140 1.21 -5.64 -15.14
C TRP A 140 1.27 -4.72 -16.36
N GLN A 141 0.88 -3.44 -16.19
CA GLN A 141 0.88 -2.43 -17.25
C GLN A 141 2.27 -1.88 -17.62
N ARG A 142 3.35 -2.29 -16.94
CA ARG A 142 4.73 -1.81 -17.20
C ARG A 142 5.48 -2.67 -18.23
N ASP A 143 4.76 -3.44 -19.02
CA ASP A 143 5.30 -4.31 -20.09
C ASP A 143 6.30 -5.39 -19.61
N TYR A 144 6.23 -5.78 -18.34
CA TYR A 144 7.00 -6.91 -17.82
C TYR A 144 6.31 -8.23 -18.13
N GLU A 145 7.10 -9.24 -18.51
CA GLU A 145 6.59 -10.60 -18.73
C GLU A 145 6.29 -11.35 -17.42
N ARG A 146 6.90 -10.91 -16.30
CA ARG A 146 6.79 -11.53 -14.98
C ARG A 146 6.77 -10.48 -13.89
N ALA A 147 5.97 -10.71 -12.86
CA ALA A 147 6.04 -9.96 -11.60
C ALA A 147 6.20 -10.94 -10.44
N ILE A 148 7.24 -10.75 -9.64
CA ILE A 148 7.54 -11.56 -8.46
C ILE A 148 7.21 -10.71 -7.23
N THR A 149 6.54 -11.31 -6.25
CA THR A 149 6.20 -10.65 -4.99
C THR A 149 6.73 -11.49 -3.84
N GLU A 150 7.67 -10.94 -3.08
CA GLU A 150 8.21 -11.55 -1.87
C GLU A 150 7.33 -11.15 -0.67
N LEU A 151 6.75 -12.14 0.02
CA LEU A 151 5.87 -11.95 1.19
C LEU A 151 6.29 -12.89 2.33
N GLY A 152 5.94 -12.54 3.57
CA GLY A 152 6.04 -13.47 4.69
C GLY A 152 5.18 -14.73 4.46
N ALA A 153 5.63 -15.89 4.94
CA ALA A 153 4.95 -17.18 4.73
C ALA A 153 3.52 -17.22 5.31
N ASP A 154 3.21 -16.37 6.29
CA ASP A 154 1.88 -16.18 6.85
C ASP A 154 0.89 -15.47 5.89
N HIS A 155 1.36 -14.95 4.75
CA HIS A 155 0.58 -14.18 3.78
C HIS A 155 0.16 -14.97 2.53
N HIS A 156 0.25 -16.31 2.51
CA HIS A 156 -0.11 -17.12 1.33
C HIS A 156 -1.52 -16.87 0.77
N GLY A 157 -2.50 -16.54 1.63
CA GLY A 157 -3.86 -16.21 1.19
C GLY A 157 -3.94 -14.91 0.39
N SER A 158 -3.11 -13.92 0.72
CA SER A 158 -3.07 -12.63 0.02
C SER A 158 -2.63 -12.78 -1.44
N LEU A 159 -1.72 -13.71 -1.73
CA LEU A 159 -1.27 -13.95 -3.10
C LEU A 159 -2.37 -14.58 -3.98
N ARG A 160 -3.12 -15.54 -3.43
CA ARG A 160 -4.26 -16.15 -4.16
C ARG A 160 -5.32 -15.12 -4.50
N ARG A 161 -5.65 -14.25 -3.54
CA ARG A 161 -6.56 -13.13 -3.75
C ARG A 161 -6.11 -12.21 -4.87
N VAL A 162 -4.89 -11.67 -4.79
CA VAL A 162 -4.37 -10.75 -5.81
C VAL A 162 -4.38 -11.39 -7.20
N ARG A 163 -4.05 -12.69 -7.30
CA ARG A 163 -4.14 -13.44 -8.55
C ARG A 163 -5.59 -13.53 -9.06
N ALA A 164 -6.54 -13.89 -8.21
CA ALA A 164 -7.96 -13.96 -8.56
C ALA A 164 -8.47 -12.60 -9.06
N ASP A 165 -8.14 -11.53 -8.34
CA ASP A 165 -8.54 -10.16 -8.67
C ASP A 165 -7.98 -9.71 -10.03
N LEU A 166 -6.72 -10.02 -10.31
CA LEU A 166 -6.09 -9.72 -11.59
C LEU A 166 -6.69 -10.53 -12.75
N GLN A 167 -6.97 -11.81 -12.53
CA GLN A 167 -7.59 -12.67 -13.54
C GLN A 167 -9.03 -12.22 -13.85
N ALA A 168 -9.76 -11.76 -12.83
CA ALA A 168 -11.07 -11.17 -12.98
C ALA A 168 -11.08 -9.89 -13.83
N MET A 169 -9.94 -9.26 -14.11
CA MET A 169 -9.86 -8.13 -15.04
C MET A 169 -9.76 -8.54 -16.52
N GLU A 170 -9.62 -9.83 -16.83
CA GLU A 170 -9.52 -10.38 -18.19
C GLU A 170 -8.39 -9.78 -19.05
N LEU A 171 -7.28 -9.39 -18.42
CA LEU A 171 -6.15 -8.71 -19.08
C LEU A 171 -5.15 -9.66 -19.76
N GLY A 172 -5.58 -10.88 -20.10
CA GLY A 172 -4.71 -11.92 -20.65
C GLY A 172 -3.70 -12.50 -19.65
N ILE A 173 -3.93 -12.31 -18.35
CA ILE A 173 -3.10 -12.89 -17.29
C ILE A 173 -3.37 -14.41 -17.25
N PRO A 174 -2.34 -15.27 -17.41
CA PRO A 174 -2.54 -16.72 -17.46
C PRO A 174 -3.21 -17.24 -16.19
N GLN A 175 -4.10 -18.22 -16.34
CA GLN A 175 -4.80 -18.80 -15.19
C GLN A 175 -3.84 -19.44 -14.17
N GLY A 176 -2.63 -19.84 -14.58
CA GLY A 176 -1.58 -20.43 -13.73
C GLY A 176 -0.61 -19.44 -13.08
N TRP A 177 -0.58 -18.18 -13.53
CA TRP A 177 0.43 -17.20 -13.10
C TRP A 177 0.49 -17.06 -11.57
N PRO A 178 1.68 -16.93 -10.94
CA PRO A 178 3.02 -16.89 -11.54
C PRO A 178 3.71 -18.26 -11.73
N GLU A 179 2.99 -19.38 -11.55
CA GLU A 179 3.51 -20.75 -11.77
C GLU A 179 3.63 -21.09 -13.27
#